data_AF-A0A5K4F3R8-F1
#
_entry.id   AF-A0A5K4F3R8-F1
#
_cell.length_a   1.000
_cell.length_b   1.000
_cell.length_c   1.000
_cell.angle_alpha   90.00
_cell.angle_beta   90.00
_cell.angle_gamma   90.00
#
_symmetry.space_group_name_H-M   'P 1'
#
loop_
_entity.id
_entity.type
_entity.pdbx_description
1 polymer ?
#
loop_
_entity_poly.entity_id
_entity_poly.type
_entity_poly.pdbx_seq_one_letter_code
_entity_poly.pdbx_strand_id
1 'polypeptide(L)'
;MVDSENSADRKYYIDFVPTNSAQAIQKAVTHLYCCEDIVIKGKLGSGYFGSVFLVSHRPTKRLMAMKLANEASFHHREIELLGSLNHINVLRLYGSCLIGARFVCLTE
;
A
#
# COMPACT_ATOMS: atom_id res chain seq x y z
N MET A 1 26.14 11.25 46.93
CA MET A 1 24.77 11.73 46.69
C MET A 1 24.32 11.05 45.42
N VAL A 2 23.44 10.06 45.55
CA VAL A 2 22.95 9.24 44.46
C VAL A 2 21.82 10.03 43.82
N ASP A 3 22.08 10.62 42.65
CA ASP A 3 21.01 11.20 41.83
C ASP A 3 20.08 10.07 41.44
N SER A 4 18.91 10.10 42.08
CA SER A 4 17.85 9.13 41.88
C SER A 4 17.19 9.46 40.55
N GLU A 5 17.72 8.91 39.45
CA GLU A 5 17.09 8.99 38.14
C GLU A 5 15.64 8.47 38.24
N ASN A 6 14.73 9.40 38.01
CA ASN A 6 13.30 9.25 38.14
C ASN A 6 12.77 8.12 37.24
N SER A 7 12.45 6.98 37.84
CA SER A 7 11.86 5.80 37.18
C SER A 7 10.54 6.10 36.44
N ALA A 8 9.94 7.28 36.64
CA ALA A 8 8.71 7.70 35.98
C ALA A 8 8.91 8.19 34.53
N ASP A 9 10.09 8.74 34.17
CA ASP A 9 10.34 9.25 32.81
C ASP A 9 10.58 8.14 31.79
N ARG A 10 11.08 6.98 32.23
CA ARG A 10 11.20 5.77 31.38
C ARG A 10 9.86 5.09 31.10
N LYS A 11 8.75 5.51 31.74
CA LYS A 11 7.43 4.89 31.57
C LYS A 11 6.59 5.49 30.44
N TYR A 12 7.00 6.63 29.88
CA TYR A 12 6.33 7.26 28.74
C TYR A 12 6.92 6.87 27.38
N TYR A 13 8.00 6.08 27.38
CA TYR A 13 8.72 5.64 26.18
C TYR A 13 8.61 4.12 25.98
N ILE A 14 7.46 3.53 26.32
CA ILE A 14 7.25 2.08 26.18
C ILE A 14 6.29 1.83 25.00
N ASP A 15 6.87 1.15 24.01
CA ASP A 15 6.28 0.47 22.84
C ASP A 15 5.48 1.32 21.84
N PHE A 16 6.20 1.92 20.89
CA PHE A 16 5.61 2.41 19.64
C PHE A 16 5.09 1.22 18.82
N VAL A 17 3.87 0.76 19.12
CA VAL A 17 3.16 -0.22 18.31
C VAL A 17 2.55 0.53 17.12
N PRO A 18 3.03 0.31 15.88
CA PRO A 18 2.52 1.02 14.71
C PRO A 18 1.05 0.64 14.48
N THR A 19 0.21 1.66 14.21
CA THR A 19 -1.20 1.47 13.85
C THR A 19 -1.32 0.65 12.56
N ASN A 20 -2.48 0.04 12.31
CA ASN A 20 -2.70 -0.71 11.06
C ASN A 20 -2.45 0.14 9.81
N SER A 21 -2.83 1.43 9.85
CA SER A 21 -2.58 2.37 8.76
C SER A 21 -1.08 2.60 8.54
N ALA A 22 -0.29 2.74 9.61
CA ALA A 22 1.17 2.86 9.52
C ALA A 22 1.81 1.57 8.98
N GLN A 23 1.34 0.40 9.44
CA GLN A 23 1.78 -0.90 8.94
C GLN A 23 1.41 -1.11 7.47
N ALA A 24 0.22 -0.68 7.04
CA ALA A 24 -0.22 -0.75 5.66
C ALA A 24 0.65 0.13 4.74
N ILE A 25 0.96 1.35 5.18
CA ILE A 25 1.89 2.24 4.46
C ILE A 25 3.27 1.61 4.38
N GLN A 26 3.79 1.06 5.49
CA GLN A 26 5.07 0.34 5.49
C GLN A 26 5.04 -0.81 4.49
N LYS A 27 3.98 -1.64 4.48
CA LYS A 27 3.82 -2.74 3.52
C LYS A 27 3.79 -2.24 2.06
N ALA A 28 3.07 -1.16 1.78
CA ALA A 28 3.05 -0.55 0.44
C ALA A 28 4.45 -0.13 -0.01
N VAL A 29 5.22 0.50 0.89
CA VAL A 29 6.58 0.97 0.61
C VAL A 29 7.55 -0.21 0.40
N THR A 30 7.38 -1.31 1.13
CA THR A 30 8.24 -2.51 0.95
C THR A 30 8.01 -3.25 -0.39
N HIS A 31 6.85 -3.08 -1.02
CA HIS A 31 6.48 -3.75 -2.27
C HIS A 31 6.16 -2.74 -3.37
N LEU A 32 7.08 -1.79 -3.59
CA LEU A 32 6.95 -0.76 -4.61
C LEU A 32 7.36 -1.27 -5.99
N TYR A 33 6.52 -0.97 -6.97
CA TYR A 33 6.81 -1.07 -8.38
C TYR A 33 7.24 0.31 -8.90
N CYS A 34 8.30 0.34 -9.71
CA CYS A 34 8.68 1.54 -10.43
C CYS A 34 7.59 1.89 -11.45
N CYS A 35 7.09 3.12 -11.42
CA CYS A 35 6.02 3.53 -12.33
C CYS A 35 6.45 3.49 -13.81
N GLU A 36 7.72 3.70 -14.11
CA GLU A 36 8.28 3.66 -15.48
C GLU A 36 8.28 2.24 -16.07
N ASP A 37 8.26 1.23 -15.21
CA ASP A 37 8.16 -0.18 -15.60
C ASP A 37 6.72 -0.62 -15.86
N ILE A 38 5.72 0.19 -15.50
CA ILE A 38 4.30 -0.11 -15.68
C ILE A 38 3.82 0.44 -17.02
N VAL A 39 3.46 -0.46 -17.94
CA VAL A 39 2.94 -0.12 -19.26
C VAL A 39 1.42 -0.32 -19.29
N ILE A 40 0.67 0.75 -19.52
CA ILE A 40 -0.79 0.68 -19.66
C ILE A 40 -1.14 -0.04 -20.97
N LYS A 41 -2.04 -1.03 -20.89
CA LYS A 41 -2.53 -1.83 -22.01
C LYS A 41 -3.96 -1.46 -22.41
N GLY A 42 -4.77 -0.99 -21.46
CA GLY A 42 -6.14 -0.57 -21.71
C GLY A 42 -6.88 -0.24 -20.43
N LYS A 43 -8.05 0.38 -20.55
CA LYS A 43 -8.95 0.65 -19.42
C LYS A 43 -9.89 -0.55 -19.23
N LEU A 44 -9.96 -1.07 -18.01
CA LEU A 44 -10.89 -2.14 -17.65
C LEU A 44 -12.25 -1.58 -17.22
N GLY A 45 -12.26 -0.45 -16.53
CA GLY A 45 -13.48 0.19 -16.10
C GLY A 45 -13.26 1.48 -15.31
N SER A 46 -14.35 2.17 -15.02
CA SER A 46 -14.36 3.32 -14.10
C SER A 46 -15.69 3.40 -13.38
N GLY A 47 -15.65 3.83 -12.12
CA GLY A 47 -16.83 4.10 -11.32
C GLY A 47 -16.52 5.04 -10.16
N TYR A 48 -17.38 5.01 -9.16
CA TYR A 48 -17.27 5.88 -7.98
C TYR A 48 -15.91 5.78 -7.28
N PHE A 49 -15.40 4.56 -7.10
CA PHE A 49 -14.15 4.29 -6.38
C PHE A 49 -12.88 4.49 -7.20
N GLY A 50 -12.97 4.94 -8.45
CA GLY A 50 -11.82 5.17 -9.32
C GLY A 50 -11.90 4.50 -10.69
N SER A 51 -10.77 4.57 -11.38
CA SER A 51 -10.55 3.92 -12.68
C SER A 51 -9.56 2.77 -12.55
N VAL A 52 -9.84 1.67 -13.25
CA VAL A 52 -9.00 0.47 -13.26
C VAL A 52 -8.46 0.26 -14.67
N PHE A 53 -7.16 0.03 -14.76
CA PHE A 53 -6.43 -0.15 -16.01
C PHE A 53 -5.73 -1.51 -16.02
N LEU A 54 -5.78 -2.19 -17.15
CA LEU A 54 -4.91 -3.32 -17.42
C LEU A 54 -3.51 -2.78 -17.68
N VAL A 55 -2.53 -3.27 -16.93
CA VAL A 55 -1.14 -2.87 -17.07
C VAL A 55 -0.23 -4.10 -17.20
N SER A 56 0.95 -3.89 -17.78
CA SER A 56 2.00 -4.89 -17.87
C SER A 56 3.27 -4.37 -17.21
N HIS A 57 3.86 -5.14 -16.31
CA HIS A 57 5.15 -4.84 -15.73
C HIS A 57 6.27 -5.28 -16.67
N ARG A 58 7.11 -4.34 -17.12
CA ARG A 58 8.11 -4.57 -18.17
C ARG A 58 9.17 -5.62 -17.79
N PRO A 59 9.74 -5.64 -16.57
CA PRO A 59 10.72 -6.65 -16.16
C PRO A 59 10.14 -8.06 -16.05
N THR A 60 9.00 -8.21 -15.37
CA THR A 60 8.42 -9.55 -15.08
C THR A 60 7.43 -10.03 -16.14
N LYS A 61 7.05 -9.18 -17.10
CA LYS A 61 6.00 -9.42 -18.10
C LYS A 61 4.62 -9.75 -17.51
N ARG A 62 4.42 -9.51 -16.22
CA ARG A 62 3.16 -9.80 -15.53
C ARG A 62 2.08 -8.81 -15.92
N LEU A 63 0.88 -9.31 -16.23
CA LEU A 63 -0.32 -8.50 -16.35
C LEU A 63 -0.92 -8.28 -14.96
N MET A 64 -1.38 -7.06 -14.70
CA MET A 64 -1.94 -6.64 -13.42
C MET A 64 -3.08 -5.66 -13.65
N ALA A 65 -3.97 -5.53 -12.67
CA ALA A 65 -4.93 -4.45 -12.61
C ALA A 65 -4.39 -3.30 -11.74
N MET A 66 -4.31 -2.10 -12.33
CA MET A 66 -3.89 -0.88 -11.66
C MET A 66 -5.11 -0.03 -11.31
N LYS A 67 -5.36 0.23 -10.03
CA LYS A 67 -6.51 1.02 -9.57
C LYS A 67 -6.12 2.43 -9.14
N LEU A 68 -6.53 3.42 -9.93
CA LEU A 68 -6.41 4.84 -9.64
C LEU A 68 -7.69 5.35 -8.95
N ALA A 69 -7.67 5.48 -7.63
CA ALA A 69 -8.83 6.03 -6.90
C ALA A 69 -8.96 7.55 -7.07
N ASN A 70 -10.21 8.01 -7.17
CA ASN A 70 -10.55 9.42 -7.37
C ASN A 70 -10.14 10.28 -6.15
N GLU A 71 -10.37 9.77 -4.94
CA GLU A 71 -10.05 10.47 -3.68
C GLU A 71 -8.87 9.82 -2.95
N ALA A 72 -8.04 10.65 -2.29
CA ALA A 72 -6.78 10.20 -1.67
C ALA A 72 -7.03 9.45 -0.36
N SER A 73 -8.18 9.68 0.25
CA SER A 73 -8.57 9.25 1.60
C SER A 73 -8.73 7.73 1.74
N PHE A 74 -8.90 6.99 0.63
CA PHE A 74 -9.26 5.57 0.67
C PHE A 74 -8.14 4.59 0.29
N HIS A 75 -7.01 5.08 -0.23
CA HIS A 75 -5.93 4.22 -0.76
C HIS A 75 -5.28 3.33 0.30
N HIS A 76 -5.04 3.88 1.49
CA HIS A 76 -4.39 3.13 2.58
C HIS A 76 -5.23 1.95 3.06
N ARG A 77 -6.57 2.06 3.01
CA ARG A 77 -7.48 1.01 3.45
C ARG A 77 -7.47 -0.20 2.51
N GLU A 78 -7.37 0.02 1.20
CA GLU A 78 -7.27 -1.08 0.24
C GLU A 78 -5.95 -1.83 0.38
N ILE A 79 -4.86 -1.08 0.56
CA ILE A 79 -3.53 -1.64 0.83
C ILE A 79 -3.53 -2.43 2.15
N GLU A 80 -4.13 -1.88 3.20
CA GLU A 80 -4.24 -2.54 4.50
C GLU A 80 -5.01 -3.85 4.39
N LEU A 81 -6.21 -3.80 3.82
CA LEU A 81 -7.09 -4.95 3.73
C LEU A 81 -6.50 -6.01 2.79
N LEU A 82 -6.22 -5.67 1.53
CA LEU A 82 -5.71 -6.64 0.56
C LEU A 82 -4.31 -7.14 0.91
N GLY A 83 -3.48 -6.31 1.55
CA GLY A 83 -2.15 -6.70 2.04
C GLY A 83 -2.16 -7.61 3.28
N SER A 84 -3.34 -7.89 3.85
CA SER A 84 -3.53 -8.87 4.93
C SER A 84 -4.17 -10.18 4.46
N LEU A 85 -4.65 -10.24 3.21
CA LEU A 85 -5.38 -11.38 2.67
C LEU A 85 -4.50 -12.20 1.74
N ASN A 86 -4.52 -13.52 1.91
CA ASN A 86 -3.82 -14.46 1.03
C ASN A 86 -4.63 -15.76 0.91
N HIS A 87 -5.54 -15.79 -0.06
CA HIS A 87 -6.44 -16.91 -0.30
C HIS A 87 -6.78 -17.03 -1.79
N ILE A 88 -6.98 -18.25 -2.29
CA ILE A 88 -7.21 -18.53 -3.73
C ILE A 88 -8.46 -17.84 -4.30
N ASN A 89 -9.47 -17.61 -3.47
CA ASN A 89 -10.73 -16.96 -3.87
C ASN A 89 -10.79 -15.47 -3.51
N VAL A 90 -9.65 -14.85 -3.15
CA VAL A 90 -9.58 -13.42 -2.82
C VAL A 90 -8.54 -12.77 -3.71
N LEU A 91 -8.89 -11.61 -4.26
CA LEU A 91 -8.00 -10.86 -5.14
C LEU A 91 -6.68 -10.54 -4.43
N ARG A 92 -5.57 -10.97 -5.03
CA ARG A 92 -4.23 -10.77 -4.48
C ARG A 92 -3.71 -9.36 -4.76
N LEU A 93 -3.18 -8.71 -3.73
CA LEU A 93 -2.34 -7.52 -3.88
C LEU A 93 -0.91 -7.93 -4.26
N TYR A 94 -0.41 -7.46 -5.39
CA TYR A 94 1.00 -7.63 -5.75
C TYR A 94 1.90 -6.57 -5.12
N GLY A 95 1.38 -5.36 -4.94
CA GLY A 95 2.14 -4.24 -4.39
C GLY A 95 1.50 -2.91 -4.73
N SER A 96 2.31 -1.86 -4.76
CA SER A 96 1.85 -0.52 -5.06
C SER A 96 2.83 0.25 -5.94
N CYS A 97 2.37 1.30 -6.60
CA CYS A 97 3.23 2.28 -7.23
C CYS A 97 2.87 3.70 -6.76
N LEU A 98 3.77 4.66 -6.93
CA LEU A 98 3.57 6.05 -6.52
C LEU A 98 3.33 6.93 -7.75
N ILE A 99 2.08 7.31 -8.00
CA ILE A 99 1.69 8.17 -9.12
C ILE A 99 1.16 9.49 -8.56
N GLY A 100 1.81 10.60 -8.91
CA GLY A 100 1.39 11.93 -8.45
C GLY A 100 1.33 12.05 -6.92
N ALA A 101 2.34 11.49 -6.23
CA ALA A 101 2.42 11.40 -4.77
C ALA A 101 1.30 10.59 -4.09
N ARG A 102 0.64 9.68 -4.82
CA ARG A 102 -0.42 8.82 -4.31
C ARG A 102 -0.08 7.35 -4.54
N PHE A 103 -0.35 6.52 -3.55
CA PHE A 103 -0.21 5.08 -3.69
C PHE A 103 -1.35 4.53 -4.54
N VAL A 104 -0.97 3.72 -5.52
CA VAL A 104 -1.87 3.05 -6.46
C VAL A 104 -1.68 1.56 -6.28
N CYS A 105 -2.78 0.82 -6.10
CA CYS A 105 -2.75 -0.62 -5.91
C CYS A 105 -2.54 -1.35 -7.23
N LEU A 106 -1.69 -2.39 -7.20
CA LEU A 106 -1.49 -3.35 -8.29
C LEU A 106 -1.98 -4.72 -7.82
N THR A 107 -2.99 -5.27 -8.48
CA THR A 107 -3.58 -6.57 -8.14
C THR A 107 -3.47 -7.56 -9.30
N GLU A 108 -3.83 -8.82 -9.02
CA GLU A 108 -4.07 -9.84 -10.04
C GLU A 108 -5.00 -9.37 -11.17
#